data_AF-A0A9P0DYY6-F1
#
_entry.id   AF-A0A9P0DYY6-F1
#
_cell.length_a   1.000
_cell.length_b   1.000
_cell.length_c   1.000
_cell.angle_alpha   90.00
_cell.angle_beta   90.00
_cell.angle_gamma   90.00
#
_symmetry.space_group_name_H-M   'P 1'
#
loop_
_entity.id
_entity.type
_entity.pdbx_description
1 polymer ?
#
loop_
_entity_poly.entity_id
_entity_poly.type
_entity_poly.pdbx_seq_one_letter_code
_entity_poly.pdbx_strand_id
1 'polypeptide(L)'
;MNYEQYEMYIDYLGKKEKNLSQLCEHLNAVPSGSKKNLREWQEAFSNWQRAVKHKARAIYVSQHLTGGGFPTPKILTVLEEKLLCIIGILCIHGMLVPELGFKNPNPSRNVIKKKRTPKKTVVYQIKKSKIRETKLQKKILSSLKYNVKMVKKKLKLLVESVWKLAYAMKRILKLLLDSKFSF
;
A
#
# COMPACT_ATOMS: atom_id res chain seq x y z
N MET A 1 18.98 -21.09 2.20
CA MET A 1 17.81 -21.44 3.05
C MET A 1 17.75 -22.96 3.04
N ASN A 2 17.78 -23.61 4.21
CA ASN A 2 17.78 -25.08 4.29
C ASN A 2 16.40 -25.64 3.89
N TYR A 3 16.33 -26.85 3.31
CA TYR A 3 15.07 -27.45 2.86
C TYR A 3 14.05 -27.59 4.01
N GLU A 4 14.52 -27.99 5.20
CA GLU A 4 13.70 -28.07 6.42
C GLU A 4 13.12 -26.72 6.84
N GLN A 5 13.88 -25.64 6.68
CA GLN A 5 13.39 -24.28 7.00
C GLN A 5 12.27 -23.85 6.05
N TYR A 6 12.33 -24.29 4.79
CA TYR A 6 11.30 -24.00 3.81
C TYR A 6 10.00 -24.74 4.13
N GLU A 7 10.07 -26.04 4.43
CA GLU A 7 8.89 -26.85 4.80
C GLU A 7 8.19 -26.30 6.06
N MET A 8 8.96 -25.96 7.10
CA MET A 8 8.40 -25.31 8.29
C MET A 8 7.71 -23.98 7.98
N TYR A 9 8.26 -23.20 7.05
CA TYR A 9 7.68 -21.92 6.66
C TYR A 9 6.35 -22.10 5.91
N ILE A 10 6.26 -23.09 5.01
CA ILE A 10 5.01 -23.40 4.29
C ILE A 10 3.93 -23.88 5.26
N ASP A 11 4.25 -24.77 6.21
CA ASP A 11 3.31 -25.21 7.24
C ASP A 11 2.81 -24.04 8.10
N TYR A 12 3.73 -23.15 8.49
CA TYR A 12 3.36 -21.92 9.22
C TYR A 12 2.40 -21.04 8.41
N LEU A 13 2.65 -20.83 7.12
CA LEU A 13 1.76 -20.05 6.27
C LEU A 13 0.37 -20.70 6.15
N GLY A 14 0.32 -22.02 5.96
CA GLY A 14 -0.94 -22.76 5.89
C GLY A 14 -1.75 -22.63 7.18
N LYS A 15 -1.12 -22.79 8.34
CA LYS A 15 -1.75 -22.59 9.66
C LYS A 15 -2.26 -21.16 9.83
N LYS A 16 -1.47 -20.17 9.42
CA LYS A 16 -1.85 -18.75 9.49
C LYS A 16 -3.10 -18.44 8.67
N GLU A 17 -3.17 -18.93 7.44
CA GLU A 17 -4.34 -18.73 6.58
C GLU A 17 -5.58 -19.43 7.12
N LYS A 18 -5.44 -20.66 7.62
CA LYS A 18 -6.52 -21.42 8.23
C LYS A 18 -7.12 -20.68 9.44
N ASN A 19 -6.27 -20.22 10.36
CA ASN A 19 -6.71 -19.48 11.55
C ASN A 19 -7.43 -18.19 11.17
N LEU A 20 -6.97 -17.50 10.12
CA LEU A 20 -7.58 -16.27 9.64
C LEU A 20 -8.96 -16.53 9.01
N SER A 21 -9.11 -17.62 8.25
CA SER A 21 -10.39 -18.03 7.68
C SER A 21 -11.42 -18.31 8.76
N GLN A 22 -11.05 -19.11 9.76
CA GLN A 22 -11.93 -19.44 10.90
C GLN A 22 -12.38 -18.17 11.63
N LEU A 23 -11.45 -17.23 11.89
CA LEU A 23 -11.81 -15.94 12.50
C LEU A 23 -12.82 -15.16 11.64
N CYS A 24 -12.66 -15.14 10.31
CA CYS A 24 -13.57 -14.43 9.42
C CYS A 24 -14.97 -15.07 9.41
N GLU A 25 -15.06 -16.39 9.48
CA GLU A 25 -16.33 -17.11 9.61
C GLU A 25 -17.05 -16.73 10.90
N HIS A 26 -16.34 -16.71 12.04
CA HIS A 26 -16.91 -16.28 13.31
C HIS A 26 -17.38 -14.82 13.30
N LEU A 27 -16.63 -13.91 12.66
CA LEU A 27 -17.02 -12.51 12.54
C LEU A 27 -18.24 -12.32 11.65
N ASN A 28 -18.33 -13.08 10.56
CA ASN A 28 -19.45 -13.04 9.63
C ASN A 28 -20.72 -13.69 10.21
N ALA A 29 -20.57 -14.59 11.21
CA ALA A 29 -21.68 -15.21 11.91
C ALA A 29 -22.42 -14.25 12.87
N VAL A 30 -21.82 -13.09 13.20
CA VAL A 30 -22.46 -12.08 14.04
C VAL A 30 -23.66 -11.47 13.31
N PRO A 31 -24.90 -11.56 13.84
CA PRO A 31 -26.12 -11.15 13.11
C PRO A 31 -26.16 -9.67 12.70
N SER A 32 -25.59 -8.79 13.53
CA SER A 32 -25.46 -7.34 13.28
C SER A 32 -24.08 -6.96 12.71
N GLY A 33 -23.26 -7.94 12.34
CA GLY A 33 -21.88 -7.75 11.87
C GLY A 33 -21.80 -7.37 10.40
N SER A 34 -20.69 -6.74 10.02
CA SER A 34 -20.38 -6.57 8.59
C SER A 34 -20.01 -7.92 7.98
N LYS A 35 -20.64 -8.30 6.87
CA LYS A 35 -20.25 -9.49 6.11
C LYS A 35 -19.17 -9.11 5.10
N LYS A 36 -17.97 -9.65 5.29
CA LYS A 36 -16.81 -9.37 4.43
C LYS A 36 -16.11 -10.65 4.02
N ASN A 37 -15.43 -10.59 2.89
CA ASN A 37 -14.58 -11.68 2.43
C ASN A 37 -13.23 -11.68 3.16
N LEU A 38 -12.50 -12.80 3.10
CA LEU A 38 -11.20 -12.98 3.78
C LEU A 38 -10.23 -11.80 3.55
N ARG A 39 -10.07 -11.39 2.29
CA ARG A 39 -9.17 -10.31 1.90
C ARG A 39 -9.59 -8.94 2.46
N GLU A 40 -10.89 -8.68 2.48
CA GLU A 40 -11.45 -7.44 3.03
C GLU A 40 -11.30 -7.39 4.54
N TRP A 41 -11.43 -8.54 5.22
CA TRP A 41 -11.13 -8.65 6.64
C TRP A 41 -9.65 -8.41 6.93
N GLN A 42 -8.74 -9.00 6.15
CA GLN A 42 -7.29 -8.74 6.26
C GLN A 42 -6.97 -7.24 6.14
N GLU A 43 -7.58 -6.58 5.16
CA GLU A 43 -7.42 -5.14 4.96
C GLU A 43 -8.02 -4.33 6.12
N ALA A 44 -9.21 -4.70 6.58
CA ALA A 44 -9.85 -4.06 7.73
C ALA A 44 -8.99 -4.18 9.00
N PHE A 45 -8.47 -5.37 9.30
CA PHE A 45 -7.54 -5.58 10.41
C PHE A 45 -6.27 -4.76 10.27
N SER A 46 -5.66 -4.73 9.08
CA SER A 46 -4.44 -3.95 8.82
C SER A 46 -4.69 -2.45 9.02
N ASN A 47 -5.82 -1.95 8.53
CA ASN A 47 -6.22 -0.55 8.70
C ASN A 47 -6.50 -0.22 10.16
N TRP A 48 -7.17 -1.10 10.89
CA TRP A 48 -7.44 -0.94 12.31
C TRP A 48 -6.13 -0.89 13.11
N GLN A 49 -5.22 -1.84 12.89
CA GLN A 49 -3.89 -1.83 13.51
C GLN A 49 -3.13 -0.53 13.25
N ARG A 50 -3.14 -0.04 12.00
CA ARG A 50 -2.48 1.21 11.63
C ARG A 50 -3.10 2.41 12.36
N ALA A 51 -4.41 2.50 12.40
CA ALA A 51 -5.13 3.58 13.07
C ALA A 51 -4.82 3.60 14.56
N VAL A 52 -4.84 2.44 15.22
CA VAL A 52 -4.53 2.28 16.64
C VAL A 52 -3.08 2.65 16.94
N LYS A 53 -2.11 2.17 16.15
CA LYS A 53 -0.69 2.56 16.29
C LYS A 53 -0.50 4.06 16.19
N HIS A 54 -1.12 4.69 15.20
CA HIS A 54 -1.03 6.13 15.00
C HIS A 54 -1.64 6.91 16.18
N LYS A 55 -2.81 6.47 16.65
CA LYS A 55 -3.49 7.06 17.81
C LYS A 55 -2.65 6.94 19.08
N ALA A 56 -2.15 5.74 19.37
CA ALA A 56 -1.28 5.47 20.53
C ALA A 56 0.01 6.28 20.49
N ARG A 57 0.68 6.35 19.32
CA ARG A 57 1.88 7.17 19.15
C ARG A 57 1.59 8.66 19.38
N ALA A 58 0.45 9.16 18.89
CA ALA A 58 0.09 10.56 19.10
C ALA A 58 -0.15 10.90 20.58
N ILE A 59 -0.71 9.97 21.36
CA ILE A 59 -0.89 10.11 22.81
C ILE A 59 0.47 10.07 23.52
N TYR A 60 1.32 9.10 23.17
CA TYR A 60 2.67 9.00 23.73
C TYR A 60 3.46 10.29 23.48
N VAL A 61 3.44 10.79 22.25
CA VAL A 61 4.14 12.02 21.86
C VAL A 61 3.61 13.24 22.61
N SER A 62 2.28 13.39 22.78
CA SER A 62 1.73 14.52 23.51
C SER A 62 2.04 14.49 25.01
N GLN A 63 2.23 13.30 25.59
CA GLN A 63 2.64 13.14 26.99
C GLN A 63 4.12 13.47 27.20
N HIS A 64 4.99 13.22 26.22
CA HIS A 64 6.44 13.33 26.37
C HIS A 64 7.05 14.60 25.74
N LEU A 65 6.38 15.22 24.77
CA LEU A 65 6.85 16.48 24.18
C LEU A 65 6.26 17.69 24.89
N THR A 66 7.13 18.53 25.45
CA THR A 66 6.78 19.75 26.18
C THR A 66 6.57 20.98 25.28
N GLY A 67 6.41 20.78 23.98
CA GLY A 67 6.33 21.84 22.99
C GLY A 67 4.96 22.53 22.91
N GLY A 68 4.54 23.25 23.96
CA GLY A 68 3.49 24.29 23.96
C GLY A 68 2.14 24.00 23.25
N GLY A 69 1.86 22.74 22.91
CA GLY A 69 0.70 22.32 22.14
C GLY A 69 -0.48 22.03 23.04
N PHE A 70 -1.70 22.21 22.52
CA PHE A 70 -2.90 21.81 23.23
C PHE A 70 -2.91 20.29 23.50
N PRO A 71 -3.33 19.85 24.69
CA PRO A 71 -3.43 18.43 25.00
C PRO A 71 -4.38 17.76 24.01
N THR A 72 -3.97 16.61 23.47
CA THR A 72 -4.82 15.79 22.60
C THR A 72 -5.82 15.02 23.46
N PRO A 73 -7.16 15.21 23.32
CA PRO A 73 -8.17 14.51 24.11
C PRO A 73 -8.39 13.06 23.62
N LYS A 74 -7.38 12.43 23.02
CA LYS A 74 -7.50 11.11 22.42
C LYS A 74 -7.24 10.06 23.49
N ILE A 75 -8.22 9.20 23.74
CA ILE A 75 -8.11 8.08 24.68
C ILE A 75 -8.26 6.78 23.91
N LEU A 76 -7.42 5.79 24.21
CA LEU A 76 -7.55 4.45 23.63
C LEU A 76 -8.76 3.75 24.25
N THR A 77 -9.50 3.02 23.42
CA THR A 77 -10.57 2.15 23.93
C THR A 77 -9.97 0.84 24.43
N VAL A 78 -10.69 0.13 25.30
CA VAL A 78 -10.25 -1.15 25.89
C VAL A 78 -9.80 -2.17 24.82
N LEU A 79 -10.49 -2.22 23.68
CA LEU A 79 -10.11 -3.11 22.57
C LEU A 79 -8.83 -2.67 21.88
N GLU A 80 -8.62 -1.37 21.71
CA GLU A 80 -7.39 -0.82 21.13
C GLU A 80 -6.18 -1.07 22.04
N GLU A 81 -6.37 -0.99 23.37
CA GLU A 81 -5.33 -1.33 24.36
C GLU A 81 -4.94 -2.80 24.31
N LYS A 82 -5.93 -3.71 24.26
CA LYS A 82 -5.67 -5.15 24.09
C LYS A 82 -4.93 -5.43 22.78
N LEU A 83 -5.32 -4.77 21.69
CA LEU A 83 -4.64 -4.91 20.40
C LEU A 83 -3.17 -4.47 20.49
N LEU A 84 -2.89 -3.36 21.17
CA LEU A 84 -1.51 -2.88 21.36
C LEU A 84 -0.68 -3.82 22.21
N CYS A 85 -1.28 -4.43 23.24
CA CYS A 85 -0.63 -5.45 24.06
C CYS A 85 -0.18 -6.64 23.20
N ILE A 86 -1.04 -7.11 22.29
CA ILE A 86 -0.73 -8.24 21.38
C ILE A 86 0.35 -7.87 20.36
N ILE A 87 0.27 -6.69 19.74
CA ILE A 87 1.23 -6.26 18.70
C ILE A 87 2.61 -5.95 19.28
N GLY A 88 2.64 -5.50 20.53
CA GLY A 88 3.86 -5.14 21.25
C GLY A 88 4.10 -3.63 21.33
N ILE A 89 4.57 -3.21 22.50
CA ILE A 89 4.74 -1.81 22.89
C ILE A 89 5.86 -1.08 22.13
N LEU A 90 6.78 -1.85 21.53
CA LEU A 90 7.87 -1.37 20.66
C LEU A 90 7.35 -0.56 19.47
N CYS A 91 6.15 -0.89 18.95
CA CYS A 91 5.54 -0.12 17.86
C CYS A 91 5.20 1.32 18.27
N ILE A 92 5.01 1.59 19.57
CA ILE A 92 4.65 2.90 20.09
C ILE A 92 5.90 3.67 20.50
N HIS A 93 6.76 3.07 21.30
CA HIS A 93 7.94 3.72 21.86
C HIS A 93 9.05 3.90 20.81
N GLY A 94 9.10 2.99 19.83
CA GLY A 94 10.24 2.85 18.93
C GLY A 94 11.35 2.04 19.60
N MET A 95 12.47 1.88 18.87
CA MET A 95 13.70 1.31 19.42
C MET A 95 14.64 2.44 19.80
N LEU A 96 15.39 2.26 20.89
CA LEU A 96 16.47 3.17 21.26
C LEU A 96 17.64 2.93 20.30
N VAL A 97 17.57 3.52 19.11
CA VAL A 97 18.64 3.47 18.12
C VAL A 97 19.59 4.61 18.43
N PRO A 98 20.86 4.36 18.78
CA PRO A 98 21.85 5.40 18.94
C PRO A 98 21.91 6.22 17.65
N GLU A 99 21.71 7.54 17.75
CA GLU A 99 21.84 8.39 16.58
C GLU A 99 23.31 8.36 16.13
N LEU A 100 23.56 7.71 14.99
CA LEU A 100 24.85 7.77 14.28
C LEU A 100 24.97 9.21 13.75
N GLY A 101 25.33 10.13 14.62
CA GLY A 101 25.27 11.56 14.37
C GLY A 101 25.89 11.95 13.02
N PHE A 102 25.27 12.90 12.34
CA PHE A 102 25.92 13.60 11.24
C PHE A 102 27.14 14.32 11.83
N LYS A 103 28.35 13.81 11.56
CA LYS A 103 29.61 14.29 12.17
C LYS A 103 29.97 15.74 11.85
N ASN A 104 29.16 16.49 11.11
CA ASN A 104 29.47 17.86 10.73
C ASN A 104 28.32 18.79 11.17
N PRO A 105 28.52 19.63 12.21
CA PRO A 105 27.71 20.82 12.34
C PRO A 105 27.99 21.68 11.11
N ASN A 106 27.05 21.75 10.17
CA ASN A 106 27.06 22.84 9.20
C ASN A 106 27.05 24.14 10.01
N PRO A 107 28.04 25.04 9.83
CA PRO A 107 28.07 26.29 10.58
C PRO A 107 26.74 27.00 10.35
N SER A 108 26.12 27.36 11.47
CA SER A 108 24.88 28.12 11.61
C SER A 108 24.53 28.94 10.36
N ARG A 109 23.51 28.50 9.62
CA ARG A 109 22.79 29.45 8.75
C ARG A 109 22.18 30.48 9.69
N ASN A 110 22.81 31.65 9.77
CA ASN A 110 22.27 32.83 10.43
C ASN A 110 20.82 33.01 9.99
N VAL A 111 19.88 32.63 10.87
CA VAL A 111 18.47 32.91 10.68
C VAL A 111 18.31 34.40 10.91
N ILE A 112 18.38 35.18 9.82
CA ILE A 112 17.96 36.57 9.83
C ILE A 112 16.50 36.57 10.28
N LYS A 113 16.26 36.97 11.54
CA LYS A 113 14.93 37.19 12.08
C LYS A 113 14.32 38.38 11.33
N LYS A 114 13.61 38.11 10.22
CA LYS A 114 12.77 39.13 9.59
C LYS A 114 11.68 39.53 10.60
N LYS A 115 11.73 40.78 11.06
CA LYS A 115 10.68 41.41 11.87
C LYS A 115 9.34 41.24 11.14
N ARG A 116 8.37 40.62 11.80
CA ARG A 116 7.02 40.42 11.28
C ARG A 116 6.23 41.72 11.47
N THR A 117 5.84 42.37 10.38
CA THR A 117 4.76 43.37 10.39
C THR A 117 3.40 42.65 10.40
N PRO A 118 2.35 43.24 10.99
CA PRO A 118 1.02 42.63 11.05
C PRO A 118 0.41 42.60 9.65
N LYS A 119 0.12 41.39 9.14
CA LYS A 119 -0.55 41.21 7.85
C LYS A 119 -2.06 41.40 8.03
N LYS A 120 -2.63 42.39 7.32
CA LYS A 120 -4.07 42.53 7.10
C LYS A 120 -4.63 41.25 6.45
N THR A 121 -5.77 40.79 6.96
CA THR A 121 -6.48 39.60 6.51
C THR A 121 -7.01 39.82 5.10
N VAL A 122 -6.31 39.31 4.09
CA VAL A 122 -6.83 39.17 2.74
C VAL A 122 -7.48 37.79 2.64
N VAL A 123 -8.80 37.76 2.48
CA VAL A 123 -9.56 36.54 2.18
C VAL A 123 -9.15 36.06 0.80
N TYR A 124 -8.28 35.05 0.74
CA TYR A 124 -7.96 34.37 -0.50
C TYR A 124 -9.04 33.33 -0.79
N GLN A 125 -9.80 33.57 -1.86
CA GLN A 125 -10.61 32.57 -2.54
C GLN A 125 -9.77 31.30 -2.78
N ILE A 126 -10.23 30.16 -2.27
CA ILE A 126 -9.57 28.86 -2.39
C ILE A 126 -9.60 28.45 -3.86
N LYS A 127 -8.55 28.81 -4.62
CA LYS A 127 -8.29 28.22 -5.93
C LYS A 127 -7.89 26.76 -5.70
N LYS A 128 -8.68 25.82 -6.24
CA LYS A 128 -8.40 24.37 -6.24
C LYS A 128 -6.92 24.13 -6.57
N SER A 129 -6.12 23.77 -5.57
CA SER A 129 -4.69 23.56 -5.75
C SER A 129 -4.47 22.28 -6.55
N LYS A 130 -3.88 22.39 -7.76
CA LYS A 130 -3.31 21.23 -8.45
C LYS A 130 -2.34 20.54 -7.50
N ILE A 131 -2.70 19.34 -7.06
CA ILE A 131 -1.85 18.47 -6.25
C ILE A 131 -0.53 18.31 -7.00
N ARG A 132 0.57 18.80 -6.42
CA ARG A 132 1.91 18.65 -7.00
C ARG A 132 2.30 17.18 -6.84
N GLU A 133 2.26 16.43 -7.95
CA GLU A 133 2.76 15.06 -7.98
C GLU A 133 4.19 15.01 -7.46
N THR A 134 4.42 14.14 -6.47
CA THR A 134 5.75 13.89 -5.91
C THR A 134 6.65 13.24 -6.98
N LYS A 135 7.98 13.39 -6.86
CA LYS A 135 8.94 12.77 -7.79
C LYS A 135 8.74 11.24 -7.90
N LEU A 136 8.37 10.59 -6.79
CA LEU A 136 8.05 9.16 -6.75
C LEU A 136 6.81 8.81 -7.57
N GLN A 137 5.73 9.59 -7.44
CA GLN A 137 4.50 9.40 -8.23
C GLN A 137 4.77 9.52 -9.73
N LYS A 138 5.59 10.49 -10.15
CA LYS A 138 5.97 10.65 -11.57
C LYS A 138 6.74 9.44 -12.10
N LYS A 139 7.63 8.85 -11.29
CA LYS A 139 8.41 7.66 -11.67
C LYS A 139 7.55 6.40 -11.78
N ILE A 140 6.56 6.26 -10.90
CA ILE A 140 5.57 5.16 -10.98
C ILE A 140 4.68 5.35 -12.21
N LEU A 141 4.19 6.57 -12.46
CA LEU A 141 3.37 6.88 -13.64
C LEU A 141 4.14 6.62 -14.96
N SER A 142 5.42 6.98 -15.03
CA SER A 142 6.22 6.73 -16.23
C SER A 142 6.51 5.25 -16.46
N SER A 143 6.80 4.47 -15.41
CA SER A 143 6.99 3.02 -15.55
C SER A 143 5.70 2.31 -15.96
N LEU A 144 4.55 2.71 -15.39
CA LEU A 144 3.26 2.14 -15.72
C LEU A 144 2.87 2.42 -17.17
N LYS A 145 3.08 3.67 -17.64
CA LYS A 145 2.88 4.05 -19.06
C LYS A 145 3.73 3.22 -20.01
N TYR A 146 5.00 2.98 -19.67
CA TYR A 146 5.90 2.14 -20.47
C TYR A 146 5.40 0.69 -20.55
N ASN A 147 5.02 0.10 -19.41
CA ASN A 147 4.53 -1.27 -19.36
C ASN A 147 3.26 -1.46 -20.19
N VAL A 148 2.29 -0.54 -20.08
CA VAL A 148 1.06 -0.59 -20.90
C VAL A 148 1.39 -0.49 -22.40
N LYS A 149 2.33 0.38 -22.78
CA LYS A 149 2.77 0.50 -24.18
C LYS A 149 3.39 -0.80 -24.70
N MET A 150 4.22 -1.46 -23.88
CA MET A 150 4.85 -2.74 -24.22
C MET A 150 3.82 -3.87 -24.39
N VAL A 151 2.86 -3.98 -23.48
CA VAL A 151 1.78 -4.97 -23.58
C VAL A 151 0.95 -4.75 -24.84
N LYS A 152 0.58 -3.50 -25.15
CA LYS A 152 -0.16 -3.17 -26.38
C LYS A 152 0.59 -3.58 -27.64
N LYS A 153 1.91 -3.38 -27.68
CA LYS A 153 2.76 -3.80 -28.82
C LYS A 153 2.79 -5.32 -28.96
N LYS A 154 2.98 -6.06 -27.85
CA LYS A 154 2.98 -7.53 -27.86
C LYS A 154 1.62 -8.10 -28.29
N LEU A 155 0.52 -7.52 -27.80
CA LEU A 155 -0.83 -7.94 -28.18
C LEU A 155 -1.07 -7.73 -29.67
N LYS A 156 -0.62 -6.61 -30.24
CA LYS A 156 -0.72 -6.36 -31.69
C LYS A 156 0.02 -7.43 -32.51
N LEU A 157 1.24 -7.80 -32.09
CA LEU A 157 2.01 -8.86 -32.75
C LEU A 157 1.30 -10.23 -32.67
N LEU A 158 0.67 -10.56 -31.54
CA LEU A 158 -0.11 -11.78 -31.39
C LEU A 158 -1.34 -11.80 -32.29
N VAL A 159 -2.05 -10.68 -32.41
CA VAL A 159 -3.21 -10.59 -33.32
C VAL A 159 -2.76 -10.78 -34.78
N GLU A 160 -1.63 -10.19 -35.17
CA GLU A 160 -1.06 -10.36 -36.51
C GLU A 160 -0.63 -11.80 -36.78
N SER A 161 -0.04 -12.51 -35.81
CA SER A 161 0.36 -13.91 -35.99
C SER A 161 -0.85 -14.84 -36.09
N VAL A 162 -1.89 -14.63 -35.28
CA VAL A 162 -3.15 -15.40 -35.36
C VAL A 162 -3.83 -15.21 -36.72
N TRP A 163 -3.86 -13.98 -37.25
CA TRP A 163 -4.40 -13.71 -38.59
C TRP A 163 -3.64 -14.45 -39.68
N LYS A 164 -2.30 -14.47 -39.61
CA LYS A 164 -1.46 -15.22 -40.57
C LYS A 164 -1.72 -16.73 -40.50
N LEU A 165 -1.87 -17.29 -39.31
CA LEU A 165 -2.20 -18.70 -39.12
C LEU A 165 -3.58 -19.03 -39.70
N ALA A 166 -4.59 -18.23 -39.40
CA ALA A 166 -5.94 -18.41 -39.95
C ALA A 166 -5.95 -18.35 -41.48
N TYR A 167 -5.19 -17.43 -42.07
CA TYR A 167 -5.03 -17.34 -43.52
C TYR A 167 -4.33 -18.57 -44.12
N ALA A 168 -3.25 -19.04 -43.48
CA ALA A 168 -2.55 -20.26 -43.90
C ALA A 168 -3.46 -21.50 -43.84
N MET A 169 -4.24 -21.65 -42.77
CA MET A 169 -5.21 -22.74 -42.63
C MET A 169 -6.29 -22.69 -43.71
N LYS A 170 -6.85 -21.51 -44.01
CA LYS A 170 -7.81 -21.34 -45.11
C LYS A 170 -7.20 -21.73 -46.47
N ARG A 171 -5.94 -21.38 -46.71
CA ARG A 171 -5.22 -21.75 -47.94
C ARG A 171 -5.02 -23.25 -48.06
N ILE A 172 -4.63 -23.93 -46.97
CA ILE A 172 -4.48 -25.40 -46.95
C ILE A 172 -5.82 -26.08 -47.20
N LEU A 173 -6.89 -25.63 -46.55
CA LEU A 173 -8.25 -26.15 -46.78
C LEU A 173 -8.68 -26.00 -48.24
N LYS A 174 -8.39 -24.86 -48.87
CA LYS A 174 -8.68 -24.64 -50.29
C LYS A 174 -7.93 -25.64 -51.18
N LEU A 175 -6.63 -25.83 -50.96
CA LEU A 175 -5.83 -26.79 -51.72
C LEU A 175 -6.30 -28.24 -51.55
N LEU A 176 -6.75 -28.62 -50.35
CA LEU A 176 -7.31 -29.95 -50.07
C LEU A 176 -8.70 -30.17 -50.68
N LEU A 177 -9.47 -29.11 -50.87
CA LEU A 177 -10.74 -29.15 -51.59
C LEU A 177 -10.50 -29.25 -53.09
N ASP A 178 -9.62 -28.42 -53.64
CA ASP A 178 -9.28 -28.41 -55.06
C ASP A 178 -8.67 -29.76 -55.51
N SER A 179 -7.89 -30.44 -54.65
CA SER A 179 -7.32 -31.77 -54.96
C SER A 179 -8.34 -32.92 -54.95
N LYS A 180 -9.52 -32.75 -54.35
CA LYS A 180 -10.60 -33.76 -54.36
C LYS A 180 -11.51 -33.68 -55.59
N PHE A 181 -11.41 -32.63 -56.40
CA PHE A 181 -12.25 -32.40 -57.59
C PHE A 181 -11.48 -32.58 -58.93
N SER A 182 -10.29 -33.19 -58.92
CA SER A 182 -9.50 -33.50 -60.14
C SER A 182 -9.43 -35.00 -60.47
N PHE A 183 -10.55 -35.71 -60.34
CA PHE A 183 -10.77 -37.05 -60.92
C PHE A 183 -12.00 -37.03 -61.81
#